data_AF-A0A434FKC5-F1
#
_entry.id   AF-A0A434FKC5-F1
#
_cell.length_a   1.000
_cell.length_b   1.000
_cell.length_c   1.000
_cell.angle_alpha   90.00
_cell.angle_beta   90.00
_cell.angle_gamma   90.00
#
_symmetry.space_group_name_H-M   'P 1'
#
loop_
_entity.id
_entity.type
_entity.pdbx_description
1 polymer ?
#
loop_
_entity_poly.entity_id
_entity_poly.type
_entity_poly.pdbx_seq_one_letter_code
_entity_poly.pdbx_strand_id
1 'polypeptide(L)'
;MPAATLDAFLNSYLGDPADERRAAIVATVRQLTQAATKVRNAINQGALGAAFAGTRGANADGDVQKDLDVFADDIFLDAMRRAPVALYASEELEQPVLLDRQAPLAVAIDPLDGSSNIDTNVSVGTIFSLLPATGAPDADPAASFLQAGVSILGAGFFIYGPQLALVLSLGSGTHVFVHSTRLGTFIQAYESRIIPQKTQEFAINAANYRHWDEAVRLYVDDCLEGAEGPREKDFNMRWIASLVAECYRILMRGGVFLYPGDQRRGYSQGRLRLVYEANPIAYLIEQAAGAAT
;
A
#
# COMPACT_ATOMS: atom_id res chain seq x y z
N MET A 1 -8.71 27.58 2.67
CA MET A 1 -8.31 27.47 1.25
C MET A 1 -9.18 26.40 0.61
N PRO A 2 -9.70 26.56 -0.62
CA PRO A 2 -10.41 25.47 -1.28
C PRO A 2 -9.42 24.30 -1.45
N ALA A 3 -9.75 23.14 -0.88
CA ALA A 3 -8.91 21.96 -1.00
C ALA A 3 -8.81 21.54 -2.46
N ALA A 4 -7.58 21.35 -2.97
CA ALA A 4 -7.35 20.97 -4.36
C ALA A 4 -7.91 19.55 -4.61
N THR A 5 -8.48 19.34 -5.80
CA THR A 5 -8.85 17.98 -6.24
C THR A 5 -7.59 17.20 -6.60
N LEU A 6 -7.67 15.87 -6.58
CA LEU A 6 -6.60 15.02 -7.08
C LEU A 6 -6.26 15.35 -8.54
N ASP A 7 -7.26 15.62 -9.38
CA ASP A 7 -7.02 16.02 -10.78
C ASP A 7 -6.25 17.33 -10.90
N ALA A 8 -6.53 18.32 -10.04
CA ALA A 8 -5.76 19.56 -10.02
C ALA A 8 -4.29 19.30 -9.62
N PHE A 9 -4.07 18.44 -8.62
CA PHE A 9 -2.73 18.00 -8.23
C PHE A 9 -2.00 17.28 -9.37
N LEU A 10 -2.65 16.32 -10.03
CA LEU A 10 -2.07 15.56 -11.14
C LEU A 10 -1.78 16.45 -12.36
N ASN A 11 -2.65 17.41 -12.66
CA ASN A 11 -2.42 18.37 -13.75
C ASN A 11 -1.24 19.31 -13.44
N SER A 12 -1.05 19.69 -12.17
CA SER A 12 0.13 20.44 -11.73
C SER A 12 1.42 19.61 -11.89
N TYR A 13 1.37 18.32 -11.54
CA TYR A 13 2.50 17.40 -11.71
C TYR A 13 2.90 17.20 -13.17
N LEU A 14 1.90 17.10 -14.07
CA LEU A 14 2.13 16.92 -15.51
C LEU A 14 3.09 17.99 -16.05
N GLY A 15 2.87 19.27 -15.70
CA GLY A 15 3.72 20.36 -16.13
C GLY A 15 3.74 20.49 -17.65
N ASP A 16 4.87 20.19 -18.29
CA ASP A 16 5.02 20.12 -19.74
C ASP A 16 4.31 18.85 -20.29
N PRO A 17 3.25 18.99 -21.10
CA PRO A 17 2.54 17.84 -21.69
C PRO A 17 3.41 16.96 -22.60
N ALA A 18 4.58 17.44 -23.04
CA ALA A 18 5.51 16.65 -23.84
C ALA A 18 6.32 15.62 -23.02
N ASP A 19 6.28 15.67 -21.68
CA ASP A 19 6.88 14.64 -20.83
C ASP A 19 5.98 13.39 -20.82
N GLU A 20 6.23 12.48 -21.76
CA GLU A 20 5.49 11.24 -21.95
C GLU A 20 5.44 10.38 -20.68
N ARG A 21 6.48 10.40 -19.85
CA ARG A 21 6.54 9.63 -18.61
C ARG A 21 5.60 10.22 -17.57
N ARG A 22 5.61 11.54 -17.38
CA ARG A 22 4.67 12.21 -16.46
C ARG A 22 3.22 12.05 -16.92
N ALA A 23 2.99 12.18 -18.23
CA ALA A 23 1.67 11.91 -18.82
C ALA A 23 1.20 10.49 -18.52
N ALA A 24 2.10 9.50 -18.66
CA ALA A 24 1.80 8.11 -18.35
C ALA A 24 1.49 7.88 -16.86
N ILE A 25 2.25 8.49 -15.95
CA ILE A 25 2.02 8.41 -14.50
C ILE A 25 0.65 8.98 -14.16
N VAL A 26 0.31 10.17 -14.68
CA VAL A 26 -0.98 10.82 -14.43
C VAL A 26 -2.15 9.97 -14.93
N ALA A 27 -2.05 9.43 -16.15
CA ALA A 27 -3.07 8.54 -16.70
C ALA A 27 -3.24 7.27 -15.87
N THR A 28 -2.13 6.68 -15.41
CA THR A 28 -2.13 5.47 -14.58
C THR A 28 -2.77 5.70 -13.22
N VAL A 29 -2.42 6.78 -12.52
CA VAL A 29 -3.04 7.15 -11.22
C VAL A 29 -4.56 7.36 -11.37
N ARG A 30 -5.01 7.95 -12.48
CA ARG A 30 -6.45 8.09 -12.77
C ARG A 30 -7.13 6.73 -12.92
N GLN A 31 -6.53 5.77 -13.62
CA GLN A 31 -7.07 4.41 -13.74
C GLN A 31 -7.11 3.70 -12.38
N LEU A 32 -6.05 3.83 -11.57
CA LEU A 32 -6.00 3.28 -10.21
C LEU A 32 -7.10 3.83 -9.30
N THR A 33 -7.40 5.14 -9.37
CA THR A 33 -8.44 5.75 -8.52
C THR A 33 -9.85 5.30 -8.90
N GLN A 34 -10.11 5.09 -10.19
CA GLN A 34 -11.37 4.52 -10.67
C GLN A 34 -11.52 3.06 -10.23
N ALA A 35 -10.46 2.26 -10.37
CA ALA A 35 -10.41 0.88 -9.90
C ALA A 35 -10.66 0.78 -8.39
N ALA A 36 -9.94 1.57 -7.58
CA ALA A 36 -10.11 1.58 -6.13
C ALA A 36 -11.52 1.99 -5.68
N THR A 37 -12.21 2.86 -6.43
CA THR A 37 -13.61 3.22 -6.15
C THR A 37 -14.55 2.03 -6.40
N LYS A 38 -14.29 1.20 -7.42
CA LYS A 38 -15.06 -0.03 -7.67
C LYS A 38 -14.82 -1.06 -6.56
N VAL A 39 -13.56 -1.27 -6.17
CA VAL A 39 -13.20 -2.15 -5.04
C VAL A 39 -13.87 -1.67 -3.75
N ARG A 40 -13.83 -0.37 -3.46
CA ARG A 40 -14.54 0.24 -2.32
C ARG A 40 -16.04 -0.07 -2.34
N ASN A 41 -16.68 0.03 -3.49
CA ASN A 41 -18.11 -0.25 -3.61
C ASN A 41 -18.43 -1.72 -3.33
N ALA A 42 -17.57 -2.65 -3.75
CA ALA A 42 -17.70 -4.06 -3.39
C ALA A 42 -17.50 -4.30 -1.89
N ILE A 43 -16.43 -3.76 -1.29
CA ILE A 43 -16.17 -3.82 0.16
C ILE A 43 -17.38 -3.30 0.97
N ASN A 44 -17.95 -2.17 0.56
CA ASN A 44 -19.11 -1.56 1.22
C ASN A 44 -20.38 -2.43 1.19
N GLN A 45 -20.52 -3.34 0.21
CA GLN A 45 -21.65 -4.28 0.19
C GLN A 45 -21.47 -5.40 1.22
N GLY A 46 -20.22 -5.69 1.61
CA GLY A 46 -19.89 -6.75 2.56
C GLY A 46 -20.56 -8.08 2.19
N ALA A 47 -21.02 -8.80 3.21
CA ALA A 47 -21.69 -10.11 3.06
C ALA A 47 -22.99 -10.11 2.21
N LEU A 48 -23.48 -8.94 1.79
CA LEU A 48 -24.63 -8.80 0.87
C LEU A 48 -24.22 -8.75 -0.60
N GLY A 49 -22.94 -8.51 -0.90
CA GLY A 49 -22.41 -8.39 -2.25
C GLY A 49 -22.05 -9.73 -2.88
N ALA A 50 -22.13 -9.82 -4.21
CA ALA A 50 -21.76 -11.02 -4.96
C ALA A 50 -20.27 -11.38 -4.81
N ALA A 51 -19.40 -10.37 -4.62
CA ALA A 51 -17.97 -10.56 -4.34
C ALA A 51 -17.67 -11.20 -2.98
N PHE A 52 -18.69 -11.41 -2.14
CA PHE A 52 -18.61 -12.11 -0.85
C PHE A 52 -19.46 -13.40 -0.84
N ALA A 53 -19.98 -13.84 -2.00
CA ALA A 53 -20.95 -14.95 -2.06
C ALA A 53 -20.29 -16.34 -2.10
N GLY A 54 -19.06 -16.47 -2.65
CA GLY A 54 -18.33 -17.74 -2.73
C GLY A 54 -17.57 -18.11 -1.46
N THR A 55 -17.40 -17.18 -0.49
CA THR A 55 -16.90 -17.49 0.87
C THR A 55 -17.82 -18.42 1.68
N ARG A 56 -18.99 -18.81 1.15
CA ARG A 56 -19.89 -19.82 1.76
C ARG A 56 -19.60 -21.27 1.33
N GLY A 57 -18.71 -21.50 0.37
CA GLY A 57 -18.31 -22.83 -0.09
C GLY A 57 -16.94 -23.23 0.45
N ALA A 58 -16.90 -24.11 1.45
CA ALA A 58 -15.65 -24.67 1.96
C ALA A 58 -15.05 -25.65 0.93
N ASN A 59 -13.92 -25.28 0.32
CA ASN A 59 -13.08 -26.25 -0.40
C ASN A 59 -12.17 -26.98 0.61
N ALA A 60 -11.95 -28.26 0.36
CA ALA A 60 -11.38 -29.23 1.31
C ALA A 60 -9.87 -29.09 1.60
N ASP A 61 -9.20 -28.04 1.12
CA ASP A 61 -7.73 -27.85 1.24
C ASP A 61 -7.29 -26.69 2.15
N GLY A 62 -8.21 -26.11 2.93
CA GLY A 62 -7.83 -25.22 4.04
C GLY A 62 -7.42 -23.79 3.67
N ASP A 63 -7.21 -23.47 2.39
CA ASP A 63 -7.15 -22.09 1.90
C ASP A 63 -8.45 -21.73 1.15
N VAL A 64 -9.30 -20.93 1.81
CA VAL A 64 -10.38 -20.20 1.16
C VAL A 64 -9.72 -19.02 0.46
N GLN A 65 -9.20 -19.21 -0.76
CA GLN A 65 -8.79 -18.08 -1.60
C GLN A 65 -10.05 -17.24 -1.83
N LYS A 66 -10.14 -16.10 -1.13
CA LYS A 66 -11.39 -15.37 -0.92
C LYS A 66 -11.69 -14.54 -2.16
N ASP A 67 -12.90 -14.69 -2.71
CA ASP A 67 -13.34 -14.08 -3.96
C ASP A 67 -13.02 -12.58 -4.13
N LEU A 68 -12.85 -11.83 -3.03
CA LEU A 68 -12.56 -10.41 -3.07
C LEU A 68 -11.13 -10.08 -3.49
N ASP A 69 -10.15 -10.91 -3.15
CA ASP A 69 -8.75 -10.72 -3.55
C ASP A 69 -8.62 -10.84 -5.08
N VAL A 70 -9.17 -11.92 -5.65
CA VAL A 70 -9.26 -12.15 -7.10
C VAL A 70 -10.06 -11.04 -7.79
N PHE A 71 -11.20 -10.65 -7.21
CA PHE A 71 -12.02 -9.56 -7.76
C PHE A 71 -11.28 -8.22 -7.77
N ALA A 72 -10.50 -7.92 -6.73
CA ALA A 72 -9.70 -6.71 -6.67
C ALA A 72 -8.59 -6.75 -7.74
N ASP A 73 -7.87 -7.87 -7.86
CA ASP A 73 -6.84 -8.05 -8.89
C ASP A 73 -7.39 -7.87 -10.30
N ASP A 74 -8.52 -8.53 -10.62
CA ASP A 74 -9.18 -8.42 -11.92
C ASP A 74 -9.53 -6.97 -12.27
N ILE A 75 -10.07 -6.22 -11.29
CA ILE A 75 -10.41 -4.80 -11.47
C ILE A 75 -9.17 -3.96 -11.78
N PHE A 76 -8.08 -4.17 -11.05
CA PHE A 76 -6.86 -3.41 -11.25
C PHE A 76 -6.17 -3.79 -12.56
N LEU A 77 -6.06 -5.08 -12.87
CA LEU A 77 -5.54 -5.56 -14.15
C LEU A 77 -6.32 -4.98 -15.34
N ASP A 78 -7.66 -4.97 -15.27
CA ASP A 78 -8.51 -4.36 -16.30
C ASP A 78 -8.33 -2.85 -16.45
N ALA A 79 -8.03 -2.16 -15.35
CA ALA A 79 -7.73 -0.74 -15.38
C ALA A 79 -6.34 -0.48 -15.99
N MET A 80 -5.35 -1.32 -15.66
CA MET A 80 -3.99 -1.20 -16.19
C MET A 80 -3.91 -1.52 -17.68
N ARG A 81 -4.76 -2.42 -18.20
CA ARG A 81 -4.94 -2.63 -19.67
C ARG A 81 -5.35 -1.37 -20.43
N ARG A 82 -5.92 -0.37 -19.74
CA ARG A 82 -6.37 0.92 -20.31
C ARG A 82 -5.45 2.08 -19.91
N ALA A 83 -4.36 1.78 -19.21
CA ALA A 83 -3.34 2.73 -18.81
C ALA A 83 -2.10 2.56 -19.71
N PRO A 84 -1.24 3.58 -19.82
CA PRO A 84 0.05 3.47 -20.48
C PRO A 84 1.05 2.71 -19.59
N VAL A 85 0.79 1.42 -19.41
CA VAL A 85 1.55 0.48 -18.58
C VAL A 85 2.00 -0.70 -19.45
N ALA A 86 3.28 -1.03 -19.39
CA ALA A 86 3.86 -2.15 -20.11
C ALA A 86 3.68 -3.46 -19.37
N LEU A 87 3.93 -3.46 -18.07
CA LEU A 87 3.94 -4.65 -17.25
C LEU A 87 3.11 -4.43 -15.99
N TYR A 88 2.30 -5.43 -15.66
CA TYR A 88 1.54 -5.49 -14.42
C TYR A 88 2.00 -6.68 -13.61
N ALA A 89 2.40 -6.47 -12.37
CA ALA A 89 2.74 -7.55 -11.48
C ALA A 89 1.97 -7.38 -10.16
N SER A 90 1.42 -8.48 -9.67
CA SER A 90 0.47 -8.50 -8.56
C SER A 90 0.88 -9.56 -7.55
N GLU A 91 0.53 -9.35 -6.28
CA GLU A 91 0.68 -10.38 -5.23
C GLU A 91 -0.13 -11.65 -5.55
N GLU A 92 -1.24 -11.50 -6.29
CA GLU A 92 -2.16 -12.58 -6.66
C GLU A 92 -1.73 -13.36 -7.92
N LEU A 93 -0.65 -12.94 -8.59
CA LEU A 93 -0.20 -13.55 -9.84
C LEU A 93 1.23 -14.07 -9.72
N GLU A 94 1.46 -15.31 -10.18
CA GLU A 94 2.78 -15.93 -10.15
C GLU A 94 3.81 -15.22 -11.05
N GLN A 95 3.34 -14.61 -12.15
CA GLN A 95 4.18 -13.98 -13.16
C GLN A 95 3.62 -12.62 -13.58
N PRO A 96 4.49 -11.64 -13.89
CA PRO A 96 4.03 -10.39 -14.48
C PRO A 96 3.31 -10.57 -15.82
N VAL A 97 2.30 -9.74 -16.05
CA VAL A 97 1.49 -9.70 -17.27
C VAL A 97 1.98 -8.58 -18.17
N LEU A 98 2.34 -8.93 -19.41
CA LEU A 98 2.61 -7.95 -20.47
C LEU A 98 1.28 -7.34 -20.97
N LEU A 99 1.20 -6.01 -20.93
CA LEU A 99 0.04 -5.23 -21.36
C LEU A 99 0.34 -4.46 -22.65
N ASP A 100 1.32 -3.55 -22.62
CA ASP A 100 1.78 -2.79 -23.78
C ASP A 100 3.30 -2.64 -23.79
N ARG A 101 3.99 -3.43 -24.62
CA ARG A 101 5.46 -3.42 -24.75
C ARG A 101 6.09 -2.05 -25.08
N GLN A 102 5.32 -1.05 -25.52
CA GLN A 102 5.84 0.29 -25.81
C GLN A 102 5.58 1.30 -24.69
N ALA A 103 4.76 0.95 -23.71
CA ALA A 103 4.44 1.85 -22.61
C ALA A 103 5.65 2.03 -21.66
N PRO A 104 5.78 3.21 -21.02
CA PRO A 104 6.99 3.54 -20.26
C PRO A 104 6.99 3.04 -18.82
N LEU A 105 5.89 2.46 -18.33
CA LEU A 105 5.70 2.12 -16.91
C LEU A 105 5.54 0.63 -16.65
N ALA A 106 6.06 0.17 -15.53
CA ALA A 106 5.69 -1.09 -14.91
C ALA A 106 4.96 -0.79 -13.59
N VAL A 107 3.87 -1.52 -13.31
CA VAL A 107 3.06 -1.36 -12.10
C VAL A 107 3.13 -2.61 -11.26
N ALA A 108 3.59 -2.44 -10.03
CA ALA A 108 3.62 -3.46 -9.00
C ALA A 108 2.50 -3.16 -7.99
N ILE A 109 1.62 -4.12 -7.70
CA ILE A 109 0.45 -3.91 -6.84
C ILE A 109 0.23 -5.06 -5.84
N ASP A 110 -0.16 -4.71 -4.63
CA ASP A 110 -0.91 -5.58 -3.73
C ASP A 110 -2.39 -5.15 -3.84
N PRO A 111 -3.24 -5.92 -4.54
CA PRO A 111 -4.61 -5.51 -4.83
C PRO A 111 -5.45 -5.41 -3.55
N LEU A 112 -5.13 -6.17 -2.49
CA LEU A 112 -5.90 -6.18 -1.25
C LEU A 112 -5.07 -6.54 0.01
N ASP A 113 -4.30 -5.57 0.52
CA ASP A 113 -3.59 -5.66 1.80
C ASP A 113 -4.56 -5.85 2.97
N GLY A 114 -4.23 -6.81 3.83
CA GLY A 114 -4.98 -7.11 5.03
C GLY A 114 -6.27 -7.89 4.77
N SER A 115 -6.35 -8.69 3.70
CA SER A 115 -7.53 -9.50 3.36
C SER A 115 -8.05 -10.38 4.51
N SER A 116 -7.18 -10.82 5.43
CA SER A 116 -7.57 -11.52 6.66
C SER A 116 -8.53 -10.71 7.56
N ASN A 117 -8.54 -9.38 7.43
CA ASN A 117 -9.33 -8.45 8.24
C ASN A 117 -10.71 -8.16 7.66
N ILE A 118 -10.98 -8.57 6.41
CA ILE A 118 -12.24 -8.29 5.70
C ILE A 118 -13.45 -8.76 6.52
N ASP A 119 -13.45 -10.02 6.97
CA ASP A 119 -14.57 -10.62 7.70
C ASP A 119 -14.77 -10.01 9.10
N THR A 120 -13.76 -9.31 9.60
CA THR A 120 -13.78 -8.61 10.90
C THR A 120 -14.16 -7.14 10.78
N ASN A 121 -14.48 -6.67 9.56
CA ASN A 121 -14.86 -5.28 9.27
C ASN A 121 -13.81 -4.26 9.74
N VAL A 122 -12.53 -4.61 9.59
CA VAL A 122 -11.38 -3.76 9.90
C VAL A 122 -10.82 -3.19 8.58
N SER A 123 -10.10 -2.06 8.67
CA SER A 123 -9.50 -1.40 7.51
C SER A 123 -8.58 -2.34 6.73
N VAL A 124 -8.77 -2.36 5.41
CA VAL A 124 -7.93 -3.03 4.41
C VAL A 124 -7.48 -1.99 3.37
N GLY A 125 -6.62 -2.37 2.42
CA GLY A 125 -6.12 -1.41 1.44
C GLY A 125 -5.62 -2.03 0.15
N THR A 126 -5.17 -1.18 -0.76
CA THR A 126 -4.44 -1.58 -1.98
C THR A 126 -3.13 -0.80 -1.99
N ILE A 127 -2.01 -1.45 -2.24
CA ILE A 127 -0.69 -0.82 -2.31
C ILE A 127 -0.19 -0.88 -3.75
N PHE A 128 0.40 0.20 -4.26
CA PHE A 128 0.98 0.20 -5.60
C PHE A 128 2.29 0.99 -5.69
N SER A 129 3.14 0.58 -6.62
CA SER A 129 4.31 1.34 -7.06
C SER A 129 4.33 1.47 -8.58
N LEU A 130 4.85 2.61 -9.05
CA LEU A 130 5.08 2.95 -10.45
C LEU A 130 6.59 2.92 -10.69
N LEU A 131 7.04 1.99 -11.51
CA LEU A 131 8.43 1.78 -11.89
C LEU A 131 8.63 2.16 -13.36
N PRO A 132 9.85 2.54 -13.78
CA PRO A 132 10.14 2.58 -15.20
C PRO A 132 10.10 1.15 -15.76
N ALA A 133 9.45 0.97 -16.90
CA ALA A 133 9.61 -0.27 -17.67
C ALA A 133 11.07 -0.34 -18.17
N THR A 134 11.75 -1.44 -17.87
CA THR A 134 13.16 -1.66 -18.22
C THR A 134 13.35 -3.06 -18.81
N GLY A 135 14.48 -3.25 -19.49
CA GLY A 135 14.77 -4.49 -20.20
C GLY A 135 13.98 -4.64 -21.49
N ALA A 136 13.70 -5.88 -21.87
CA ALA A 136 12.82 -6.25 -22.98
C ALA A 136 11.53 -6.86 -22.38
N PRO A 137 10.45 -6.07 -22.20
CA PRO A 137 9.25 -6.50 -21.46
C PRO A 137 8.59 -7.80 -21.97
N ASP A 138 8.80 -8.14 -23.23
CA ASP A 138 8.31 -9.35 -23.89
C ASP A 138 9.21 -10.57 -23.69
N ALA A 139 10.53 -10.37 -23.52
CA ALA A 139 11.50 -11.44 -23.32
C ALA A 139 11.76 -11.74 -21.84
N ASP A 140 11.76 -10.71 -20.99
CA ASP A 140 11.93 -10.82 -19.53
C ASP A 140 10.97 -9.86 -18.80
N PRO A 141 9.70 -10.25 -18.61
CA PRO A 141 8.70 -9.47 -17.90
C PRO A 141 9.07 -9.14 -16.44
N ALA A 142 9.94 -9.93 -15.82
CA ALA A 142 10.30 -9.78 -14.40
C ALA A 142 11.36 -8.68 -14.18
N ALA A 143 12.22 -8.40 -15.17
CA ALA A 143 13.32 -7.46 -15.05
C ALA A 143 12.92 -6.09 -14.47
N SER A 144 11.75 -5.58 -14.87
CA SER A 144 11.24 -4.29 -14.39
C SER A 144 10.90 -4.26 -12.89
N PHE A 145 10.65 -5.40 -12.26
CA PHE A 145 10.26 -5.51 -10.86
C PHE A 145 11.42 -5.90 -9.94
N LEU A 146 12.57 -6.27 -10.50
CA LEU A 146 13.80 -6.58 -9.76
C LEU A 146 14.70 -5.35 -9.55
N GLN A 147 14.19 -4.16 -9.88
CA GLN A 147 14.86 -2.88 -9.62
C GLN A 147 14.87 -2.56 -8.11
N ALA A 148 15.88 -1.84 -7.67
CA ALA A 148 15.92 -1.34 -6.29
C ALA A 148 14.77 -0.34 -6.05
N GLY A 149 14.24 -0.29 -4.82
CA GLY A 149 13.12 0.59 -4.46
C GLY A 149 13.38 2.08 -4.73
N VAL A 150 14.64 2.52 -4.74
CA VAL A 150 15.06 3.89 -5.12
C VAL A 150 14.75 4.25 -6.58
N SER A 151 14.43 3.27 -7.43
CA SER A 151 14.03 3.48 -8.83
C SER A 151 12.53 3.75 -9.00
N ILE A 152 11.74 3.71 -7.91
CA ILE A 152 10.31 4.05 -7.94
C ILE A 152 10.11 5.50 -8.39
N LEU A 153 9.22 5.70 -9.36
CA LEU A 153 8.82 7.01 -9.89
C LEU A 153 7.70 7.66 -9.07
N GLY A 154 6.87 6.82 -8.47
CA GLY A 154 5.78 7.20 -7.58
C GLY A 154 5.17 5.97 -6.94
N ALA A 155 4.63 6.12 -5.75
CA ALA A 155 3.95 5.04 -5.03
C ALA A 155 2.75 5.61 -4.29
N GLY A 156 1.84 4.71 -3.92
CA GLY A 156 0.69 5.07 -3.14
C GLY A 156 -0.01 3.87 -2.57
N PHE A 157 -1.00 4.14 -1.72
CA PHE A 157 -1.95 3.14 -1.31
C PHE A 157 -3.35 3.75 -1.16
N PHE A 158 -4.35 2.93 -1.40
CA PHE A 158 -5.73 3.22 -1.01
C PHE A 158 -6.00 2.57 0.33
N ILE A 159 -6.64 3.29 1.24
CA ILE A 159 -7.17 2.72 2.48
C ILE A 159 -8.69 2.68 2.40
N TYR A 160 -9.24 1.50 2.63
CA TYR A 160 -10.67 1.20 2.67
C TYR A 160 -11.18 1.15 4.11
N GLY A 161 -11.02 2.26 4.85
CA GLY A 161 -11.46 2.36 6.24
C GLY A 161 -12.87 2.95 6.39
N PRO A 162 -13.14 3.70 7.48
CA PRO A 162 -14.36 4.51 7.58
C PRO A 162 -14.53 5.50 6.42
N GLN A 163 -13.42 5.90 5.80
CA GLN A 163 -13.35 6.74 4.61
C GLN A 163 -12.49 6.01 3.57
N LEU A 164 -12.78 6.24 2.28
CA LEU A 164 -11.86 5.90 1.20
C LEU A 164 -10.85 7.05 1.06
N ALA A 165 -9.56 6.75 1.25
CA ALA A 165 -8.49 7.72 1.04
C ALA A 165 -7.37 7.14 0.20
N LEU A 166 -6.68 8.01 -0.53
CA LEU A 166 -5.46 7.74 -1.29
C LEU A 166 -4.30 8.48 -0.60
N VAL A 167 -3.27 7.74 -0.24
CA VAL A 167 -1.95 8.30 0.09
C VAL A 167 -1.08 8.15 -1.14
N LEU A 168 -0.46 9.25 -1.59
CA LEU A 168 0.27 9.29 -2.85
C LEU A 168 1.54 10.14 -2.72
N SER A 169 2.64 9.65 -3.28
CA SER A 169 3.81 10.46 -3.59
C SER A 169 4.28 10.23 -5.02
N LEU A 170 4.60 11.32 -5.71
CA LEU A 170 5.23 11.34 -7.03
C LEU A 170 6.64 11.95 -6.98
N GLY A 171 7.32 11.84 -5.82
CA GLY A 171 8.69 12.30 -5.61
C GLY A 171 8.83 13.69 -4.99
N SER A 172 7.74 14.30 -4.54
CA SER A 172 7.75 15.61 -3.86
C SER A 172 6.75 15.61 -2.71
N GLY A 173 7.11 14.91 -1.64
CA GLY A 173 6.29 14.79 -0.44
C GLY A 173 5.21 13.72 -0.56
N THR A 174 4.62 13.35 0.58
CA THR A 174 3.52 12.39 0.68
C THR A 174 2.21 13.12 0.94
N HIS A 175 1.24 12.97 0.05
CA HIS A 175 -0.04 13.67 0.07
C HIS A 175 -1.18 12.72 0.40
N VAL A 176 -2.24 13.23 1.04
CA VAL A 176 -3.41 12.43 1.41
C VAL A 176 -4.67 13.05 0.82
N PHE A 177 -5.38 12.27 0.02
CA PHE A 177 -6.63 12.67 -0.62
C PHE A 177 -7.77 11.79 -0.10
N VAL A 178 -8.88 12.40 0.29
CA VAL A 178 -10.08 11.69 0.75
C VAL A 178 -11.14 11.74 -0.34
N HIS A 179 -11.75 10.60 -0.64
CA HIS A 179 -12.83 10.51 -1.63
C HIS A 179 -14.10 11.20 -1.11
N SER A 180 -14.55 12.22 -1.82
CA SER A 180 -15.80 12.91 -1.55
C SER A 180 -16.93 12.28 -2.36
N THR A 181 -17.82 11.54 -1.69
CA THR A 181 -19.03 10.97 -2.34
C THR A 181 -19.94 12.03 -2.94
N ARG A 182 -19.97 13.24 -2.37
CA ARG A 182 -20.73 14.38 -2.90
C ARG A 182 -20.18 14.89 -4.22
N LEU A 183 -18.86 14.87 -4.40
CA LEU A 183 -18.20 15.42 -5.60
C LEU A 183 -17.78 14.33 -6.60
N GLY A 184 -17.82 13.06 -6.19
CA GLY A 184 -17.37 11.93 -7.02
C GLY A 184 -15.88 11.94 -7.32
N THR A 185 -15.07 12.61 -6.48
CA THR A 185 -13.62 12.74 -6.69
C THR A 185 -12.86 12.82 -5.37
N PHE A 186 -11.54 12.62 -5.45
CA PHE A 186 -10.61 12.72 -4.34
C PHE A 186 -10.22 14.18 -4.08
N ILE A 187 -10.30 14.61 -2.83
CA ILE A 187 -10.01 15.97 -2.37
C ILE A 187 -8.82 15.91 -1.42
N GLN A 188 -7.84 16.79 -1.62
CA GLN A 188 -6.64 16.84 -0.78
C GLN A 188 -7.01 17.23 0.65
N ALA A 189 -6.85 16.30 1.58
CA ALA A 189 -7.11 16.51 3.00
C ALA A 189 -5.85 16.97 3.73
N TYR A 190 -4.69 16.43 3.34
CA TYR A 190 -3.40 16.79 3.90
C TYR A 190 -2.34 16.89 2.80
N GLU A 191 -1.71 18.06 2.70
CA GLU A 191 -0.59 18.33 1.82
C GLU A 191 0.73 17.98 2.51
N SER A 192 1.68 17.38 1.76
CA SER A 192 3.09 17.17 2.16
C SER A 192 3.27 16.77 3.63
N ARG A 193 2.78 15.57 3.97
CA ARG A 193 2.89 14.99 5.31
C ARG A 193 4.34 14.90 5.74
N ILE A 194 4.61 15.35 6.96
CA ILE A 194 5.87 15.12 7.68
C ILE A 194 5.54 14.28 8.91
N ILE A 195 6.22 13.13 9.04
CA ILE A 195 6.04 12.23 10.18
C ILE A 195 6.60 12.92 11.44
N PRO A 196 5.86 12.95 12.56
CA PRO A 196 6.36 13.48 13.82
C PRO A 196 7.65 12.78 14.26
N GLN A 197 8.72 13.55 14.51
CA GLN A 197 10.02 13.03 14.96
C GLN A 197 9.98 12.33 16.33
N LYS A 198 9.00 12.70 17.16
CA LYS A 198 8.79 12.10 18.49
C LYS A 198 7.41 11.47 18.53
N THR A 199 7.33 10.30 19.12
CA THR A 199 6.11 9.51 19.25
C THR A 199 6.05 8.82 20.62
N GLN A 200 4.92 8.17 20.87
CA GLN A 200 4.65 7.28 22.00
C GLN A 200 3.94 6.01 21.52
N GLU A 201 4.02 5.69 20.23
CA GLU A 201 3.34 4.53 19.65
C GLU A 201 4.32 3.62 18.91
N PHE A 202 4.17 2.32 19.13
CA PHE A 202 4.83 1.28 18.34
C PHE A 202 3.80 0.21 17.98
N ALA A 203 4.04 -0.50 16.88
CA ALA A 203 3.18 -1.58 16.44
C ALA A 203 3.98 -2.82 16.06
N ILE A 204 3.67 -3.94 16.71
CA ILE A 204 4.28 -5.25 16.47
C ILE A 204 3.35 -6.36 16.97
N ASN A 205 3.33 -7.53 16.33
CA ASN A 205 2.50 -8.64 16.79
C ASN A 205 3.12 -9.34 18.03
N ALA A 206 2.78 -8.85 19.22
CA ALA A 206 3.32 -9.35 20.50
C ALA A 206 3.10 -10.85 20.78
N ALA A 207 2.18 -11.52 20.07
CA ALA A 207 2.02 -12.97 20.19
C ALA A 207 3.30 -13.74 19.76
N ASN A 208 4.19 -13.09 19.00
CA ASN A 208 5.45 -13.65 18.51
C ASN A 208 6.65 -13.31 19.39
N TYR A 209 6.47 -12.67 20.56
CA TYR A 209 7.55 -12.20 21.45
C TYR A 209 8.70 -13.21 21.64
N ARG A 210 8.35 -14.47 21.91
CA ARG A 210 9.32 -15.56 22.16
C ARG A 210 10.20 -15.95 20.98
N HIS A 211 9.87 -15.48 19.78
CA HIS A 211 10.57 -15.83 18.53
C HIS A 211 11.44 -14.69 18.01
N TRP A 212 11.26 -13.47 18.53
CA TRP A 212 12.00 -12.30 18.06
C TRP A 212 13.47 -12.40 18.42
N ASP A 213 14.30 -11.80 17.57
CA ASP A 213 15.69 -11.57 17.89
C ASP A 213 15.83 -10.58 19.05
N GLU A 214 16.97 -10.68 19.75
CA GLU A 214 17.24 -9.94 20.97
C GLU A 214 17.07 -8.42 20.80
N ALA A 215 17.53 -7.85 19.68
CA ALA A 215 17.43 -6.41 19.42
C ALA A 215 15.97 -5.92 19.35
N VAL A 216 15.08 -6.68 18.71
CA VAL A 216 13.66 -6.35 18.63
C VAL A 216 13.02 -6.47 20.01
N ARG A 217 13.36 -7.55 20.74
CA ARG A 217 12.84 -7.78 22.08
C ARG A 217 13.24 -6.65 23.04
N LEU A 218 14.52 -6.28 23.07
CA LEU A 218 15.04 -5.18 23.90
C LEU A 218 14.35 -3.86 23.55
N TYR A 219 14.18 -3.54 22.27
CA TYR A 219 13.45 -2.33 21.87
C TYR A 219 12.01 -2.29 22.42
N VAL A 220 11.30 -3.43 22.36
CA VAL A 220 9.93 -3.52 22.87
C VAL A 220 9.90 -3.48 24.40
N ASP A 221 10.81 -4.19 25.07
CA ASP A 221 10.92 -4.19 26.54
C ASP A 221 11.19 -2.76 27.06
N ASP A 222 12.13 -2.03 26.45
CA ASP A 222 12.43 -0.62 26.75
C ASP A 222 11.19 0.28 26.60
N CYS A 223 10.30 -0.02 25.65
CA CYS A 223 9.05 0.69 25.47
C CYS A 223 8.00 0.31 26.54
N LEU A 224 8.00 -0.93 27.02
CA LEU A 224 7.07 -1.44 28.01
C LEU A 224 7.44 -1.06 29.45
N GLU A 225 8.72 -0.85 29.74
CA GLU A 225 9.19 -0.29 31.02
C GLU A 225 8.72 1.16 31.25
N GLY A 226 8.26 1.84 30.19
CA GLY A 226 7.57 3.12 30.28
C GLY A 226 8.42 4.23 30.90
N ALA A 227 7.83 5.02 31.80
CA ALA A 227 8.53 6.09 32.50
C ALA A 227 9.68 5.63 33.41
N GLU A 228 9.71 4.36 33.83
CA GLU A 228 10.78 3.81 34.68
C GLU A 228 11.94 3.22 33.86
N GLY A 229 11.72 2.99 32.56
CA GLY A 229 12.70 2.42 31.64
C GLY A 229 13.64 3.44 31.00
N PRO A 230 14.56 2.98 30.13
CA PRO A 230 15.58 3.83 29.49
C PRO A 230 15.00 4.88 28.54
N ARG A 231 13.72 4.77 28.17
CA ARG A 231 13.02 5.74 27.31
C ARG A 231 12.31 6.84 28.10
N GLU A 232 12.24 6.72 29.43
CA GLU A 232 11.69 7.70 30.37
C GLU A 232 10.29 8.21 29.95
N LYS A 233 9.48 7.31 29.37
CA LYS A 233 8.20 7.69 28.77
C LYS A 233 7.29 6.50 28.54
N ASP A 234 6.00 6.64 28.80
CA ASP A 234 5.01 5.61 28.51
C ASP A 234 4.73 5.49 27.00
N PHE A 235 4.77 4.26 26.50
CA PHE A 235 4.40 3.93 25.13
C PHE A 235 3.09 3.16 25.08
N ASN A 236 2.37 3.32 23.98
CA ASN A 236 1.15 2.60 23.70
C ASN A 236 1.34 1.68 22.49
N MET A 237 1.12 0.39 22.68
CA MET A 237 1.16 -0.57 21.60
C MET A 237 -0.10 -0.45 20.73
N ARG A 238 0.10 -0.45 19.41
CA ARG A 238 -0.95 -0.55 18.39
C ARG A 238 -0.75 -1.83 17.59
N TRP A 239 -1.84 -2.44 17.13
CA TRP A 239 -1.75 -3.53 16.17
C TRP A 239 -3.07 -3.63 15.41
N ILE A 240 -3.15 -2.94 14.27
CA ILE A 240 -4.30 -2.98 13.36
C ILE A 240 -4.25 -4.23 12.47
N ALA A 241 -3.07 -4.82 12.29
CA ALA A 241 -2.84 -5.99 11.44
C ALA A 241 -3.14 -5.76 9.93
N SER A 242 -3.03 -4.51 9.46
CA SER A 242 -2.99 -4.15 8.03
C SER A 242 -1.84 -3.17 7.83
N LEU A 243 -0.96 -3.44 6.86
CA LEU A 243 0.20 -2.59 6.58
C LEU A 243 -0.24 -1.20 6.15
N VAL A 244 -1.26 -1.11 5.30
CA VAL A 244 -1.86 0.14 4.85
C VAL A 244 -2.42 0.95 6.03
N ALA A 245 -3.16 0.29 6.93
CA ALA A 245 -3.76 0.97 8.06
C ALA A 245 -2.70 1.47 9.06
N GLU A 246 -1.64 0.68 9.29
CA GLU A 246 -0.52 1.08 10.13
C GLU A 246 0.28 2.23 9.51
N CYS A 247 0.58 2.18 8.22
CA CYS A 247 1.26 3.27 7.52
C CYS A 247 0.45 4.57 7.58
N TYR A 248 -0.87 4.50 7.36
CA TYR A 248 -1.75 5.67 7.48
C TYR A 248 -1.71 6.24 8.90
N ARG A 249 -1.77 5.40 9.94
CA ARG A 249 -1.65 5.83 11.35
C ARG A 249 -0.32 6.56 11.60
N ILE A 250 0.80 6.00 11.13
CA ILE A 250 2.15 6.57 11.30
C ILE A 250 2.25 7.94 10.61
N LEU A 251 1.71 8.09 9.39
CA LEU A 251 1.69 9.37 8.69
C LEU A 251 0.90 10.46 9.42
N MET A 252 -0.09 10.06 10.24
CA MET A 252 -0.93 10.99 11.02
C MET A 252 -0.38 11.30 12.40
N ARG A 253 0.15 10.30 13.11
CA ARG A 253 0.46 10.38 14.54
C ARG A 253 1.92 10.09 14.89
N GLY A 254 2.73 9.70 13.91
CA GLY A 254 4.05 9.13 14.12
C GLY A 254 3.98 7.73 14.75
N GLY A 255 5.15 7.20 15.08
CA GLY A 255 5.27 5.84 15.59
C GLY A 255 6.15 4.99 14.70
N VAL A 256 6.33 3.74 15.12
CA VAL A 256 7.02 2.71 14.35
C VAL A 256 6.09 1.52 14.13
N PHE A 257 6.26 0.83 13.02
CA PHE A 257 5.66 -0.46 12.74
C PHE A 257 6.79 -1.45 12.47
N LEU A 258 6.73 -2.62 13.10
CA LEU A 258 7.74 -3.66 13.00
C LEU A 258 7.10 -4.95 12.50
N TYR A 259 7.68 -5.51 11.44
CA TYR A 259 7.43 -6.87 10.98
C TYR A 259 8.78 -7.58 10.74
N PRO A 260 9.52 -7.87 11.80
CA PRO A 260 10.88 -8.38 11.68
C PRO A 260 10.89 -9.82 11.17
N GLY A 261 12.06 -10.25 10.69
CA GLY A 261 12.37 -11.67 10.64
C GLY A 261 12.38 -12.27 12.04
N ASP A 262 11.97 -13.53 12.18
CA ASP A 262 11.95 -14.21 13.48
C ASP A 262 12.21 -15.72 13.36
N GLN A 263 12.31 -16.38 14.51
CA GLN A 263 12.69 -17.80 14.62
C GLN A 263 11.59 -18.79 14.20
N ARG A 264 10.38 -18.33 13.84
CA ARG A 264 9.36 -19.23 13.30
C ARG A 264 9.80 -19.76 11.93
N ARG A 265 9.51 -21.03 11.68
CA ARG A 265 9.84 -21.67 10.40
C ARG A 265 9.24 -20.88 9.23
N GLY A 266 10.10 -20.42 8.31
CA GLY A 266 9.71 -19.64 7.14
C GLY A 266 9.62 -18.12 7.35
N TYR A 267 9.90 -17.61 8.56
CA TYR A 267 9.79 -16.18 8.89
C TYR A 267 11.15 -15.47 9.02
N SER A 268 12.26 -16.12 8.71
CA SER A 268 13.61 -15.53 8.87
C SER A 268 13.87 -14.31 7.98
N GLN A 269 13.05 -14.08 6.95
CA GLN A 269 13.14 -12.93 6.04
C GLN A 269 11.94 -11.98 6.21
N GLY A 270 11.23 -12.07 7.35
CA GLY A 270 9.95 -11.40 7.55
C GLY A 270 8.83 -12.04 6.74
N ARG A 271 7.71 -11.31 6.59
CA ARG A 271 6.53 -11.77 5.81
C ARG A 271 6.14 -10.83 4.67
N LEU A 272 6.44 -9.54 4.79
CA LEU A 272 6.06 -8.55 3.80
C LEU A 272 6.88 -8.75 2.51
N ARG A 273 6.22 -8.67 1.36
CA ARG A 273 6.84 -8.83 0.05
C ARG A 273 7.53 -7.52 -0.31
N LEU A 274 8.78 -7.63 -0.75
CA LEU A 274 9.60 -6.47 -1.02
C LEU A 274 9.02 -5.57 -2.13
N VAL A 275 8.55 -6.18 -3.23
CA VAL A 275 8.13 -5.47 -4.44
C VAL A 275 6.79 -4.74 -4.28
N TYR A 276 5.77 -5.41 -3.73
CA TYR A 276 4.40 -4.91 -3.70
C TYR A 276 3.99 -4.26 -2.36
N GLU A 277 4.70 -4.56 -1.27
CA GLU A 277 4.37 -4.07 0.07
C GLU A 277 5.47 -3.15 0.63
N ALA A 278 6.69 -3.66 0.83
CA ALA A 278 7.72 -2.94 1.59
C ALA A 278 8.29 -1.72 0.84
N ASN A 279 8.71 -1.88 -0.43
CA ASN A 279 9.26 -0.79 -1.23
C ASN A 279 8.29 0.41 -1.41
N PRO A 280 7.01 0.23 -1.81
CA PRO A 280 6.09 1.34 -1.94
C PRO A 280 5.82 2.06 -0.61
N ILE A 281 5.70 1.32 0.50
CA ILE A 281 5.53 1.92 1.82
C ILE A 281 6.79 2.68 2.25
N ALA A 282 7.98 2.10 2.05
CA ALA A 282 9.26 2.77 2.33
C ALA A 282 9.38 4.09 1.57
N TYR A 283 9.08 4.09 0.27
CA TYR A 283 9.08 5.31 -0.56
C TYR A 283 8.16 6.40 0.03
N LEU A 284 6.94 6.05 0.44
CA LEU A 284 6.00 7.00 1.05
C LEU A 284 6.49 7.54 2.40
N ILE A 285 7.12 6.70 3.21
CA ILE A 285 7.65 7.06 4.53
C ILE A 285 8.86 8.00 4.39
N GLU A 286 9.79 7.72 3.48
CA GLU A 286 10.94 8.58 3.20
C GLU A 286 10.52 9.94 2.65
N GLN A 287 9.55 9.96 1.73
CA GLN A 287 8.95 11.20 1.21
C GLN A 287 8.19 12.00 2.29
N ALA A 288 7.88 11.37 3.43
CA ALA A 288 7.32 12.01 4.60
C ALA A 288 8.35 12.30 5.71
N ALA A 289 9.65 12.29 5.37
CA ALA A 289 10.78 12.49 6.29
C ALA A 289 10.86 11.47 7.44
N GLY A 290 10.32 10.27 7.24
CA GLY A 290 10.55 9.10 8.08
C GLY A 290 11.68 8.21 7.54
N ALA A 291 11.78 7.00 8.08
CA ALA A 291 12.73 5.98 7.66
C ALA A 291 12.08 4.60 7.58
N ALA A 292 12.55 3.76 6.67
CA ALA A 292 12.24 2.34 6.55
C ALA A 292 13.54 1.57 6.33
N THR A 293 13.75 0.47 7.07
CA THR A 293 15.03 -0.25 7.15
C THR A 293 14.83 -1.75 7.31
#